data_AF-A0A6G3CDC6-F1
#
_entry.id   AF-A0A6G3CDC6-F1
#
_cell.length_a   1.000
_cell.length_b   1.000
_cell.length_c   1.000
_cell.angle_alpha   90.00
_cell.angle_beta   90.00
_cell.angle_gamma   90.00
#
_symmetry.space_group_name_H-M   'P 1'
#
loop_
_entity.id
_entity.type
_entity.pdbx_description
1 polymer ?
#
loop_
_entity_poly.entity_id
_entity_poly.type
_entity_poly.pdbx_seq_one_letter_code
_entity_poly.pdbx_strand_id
1 'polypeptide(L)'
;MRMKARRAGVCSLLIVATAVSVTGCSGDGATAKPPVATPKPTVPFDAADPATWVLPIEGYLPSETERKQISQARKILVGTCMKDFGFSWEPAADLPRLGGKTLVDWRYGIHDMALAEERGYKPAAEEQEAYDRAVEKGALDGTSGTGPDTRALEGGVKEVGGKPVPEGGCLGEADRKVSAGGANTTIAQTISNETFARSQQVPEVVEAFEAWSACMKKSGFDYARPLDASDDPRFGSQGVTPLEIKTATADISCRDKTKVAKVWFDAEVAMQKEEIEAGAERLNGERKSLNAAVKKAARVIAGS
;
A
#
# COMPACT_ATOMS: atom_id res chain seq x y z
N MET A 1 17.14 -29.83 -82.01
CA MET A 1 16.77 -28.73 -82.93
C MET A 1 15.28 -28.80 -83.21
N ARG A 2 14.49 -27.84 -82.66
CA ARG A 2 13.12 -27.42 -83.07
C ARG A 2 12.03 -28.52 -83.02
N MET A 3 10.77 -28.32 -82.63
CA MET A 3 9.94 -27.13 -82.44
C MET A 3 8.58 -27.58 -81.84
N LYS A 4 7.90 -26.63 -81.19
CA LYS A 4 6.45 -26.37 -81.19
C LYS A 4 5.50 -27.18 -80.29
N ALA A 5 4.92 -26.39 -79.38
CA ALA A 5 3.71 -26.61 -78.60
C ALA A 5 2.45 -26.87 -79.44
N ARG A 6 1.49 -27.61 -78.84
CA ARG A 6 0.05 -27.49 -79.10
C ARG A 6 -0.75 -27.80 -77.83
N ARG A 7 -1.79 -26.99 -77.63
CA ARG A 7 -2.80 -27.01 -76.55
C ARG A 7 -3.72 -28.22 -76.67
N ALA A 8 -4.24 -28.70 -75.54
CA ALA A 8 -5.55 -29.34 -75.46
C ALA A 8 -6.16 -29.02 -74.07
N GLY A 9 -7.37 -28.47 -74.06
CA GLY A 9 -8.17 -28.25 -72.86
C GLY A 9 -9.21 -29.35 -72.68
N VAL A 10 -9.71 -29.51 -71.46
CA VAL A 10 -10.96 -30.21 -71.10
C VAL A 10 -11.47 -29.50 -69.84
N CYS A 11 -12.50 -28.65 -69.98
CA CYS A 11 -13.92 -28.93 -69.71
C CYS A 11 -14.24 -29.18 -68.23
N SER A 12 -14.70 -28.12 -67.57
CA SER A 12 -15.30 -28.07 -66.25
C SER A 12 -16.65 -28.82 -66.22
N LEU A 13 -16.86 -29.63 -65.19
CA LEU A 13 -18.18 -30.07 -64.75
C LEU A 13 -18.32 -29.75 -63.26
N LEU A 14 -19.28 -28.90 -62.95
CA LEU A 14 -19.72 -28.52 -61.61
C LEU A 14 -20.43 -29.71 -60.95
N ILE A 15 -19.97 -30.12 -59.76
CA ILE A 15 -20.71 -30.96 -58.82
C ILE A 15 -20.87 -30.16 -57.53
N VAL A 16 -22.11 -29.86 -57.20
CA VAL A 16 -22.55 -29.23 -55.95
C VAL A 16 -22.45 -30.29 -54.84
N ALA A 17 -21.59 -30.06 -53.86
CA ALA A 17 -21.51 -30.85 -52.64
C ALA A 17 -21.97 -30.00 -51.45
N THR A 18 -23.11 -30.39 -50.89
CA THR A 18 -23.72 -29.88 -49.66
C THR A 18 -22.78 -30.12 -48.47
N ALA A 19 -22.22 -29.05 -47.91
CA ALA A 19 -21.42 -29.12 -46.69
C ALA A 19 -22.36 -29.15 -45.47
N VAL A 20 -22.37 -30.27 -44.76
CA VAL A 20 -22.94 -30.40 -43.42
C VAL A 20 -21.97 -29.75 -42.43
N SER A 21 -22.33 -28.59 -41.90
CA SER A 21 -21.58 -27.91 -40.85
C SER A 21 -21.77 -28.66 -39.53
N VAL A 22 -20.77 -29.45 -39.14
CA VAL A 22 -20.65 -29.94 -37.77
C VAL A 22 -20.30 -28.73 -36.90
N THR A 23 -21.28 -28.18 -36.19
CA THR A 23 -21.06 -27.23 -35.09
C THR A 23 -20.34 -27.95 -33.96
N GLY A 24 -19.01 -27.88 -33.97
CA GLY A 24 -18.19 -28.23 -32.82
C GLY A 24 -18.38 -27.17 -31.74
N CYS A 25 -19.11 -27.51 -30.67
CA CYS A 25 -19.02 -26.79 -29.40
C CYS A 25 -17.60 -26.96 -28.85
N SER A 26 -16.73 -26.00 -29.16
CA SER A 26 -15.44 -25.88 -28.51
C SER A 26 -15.63 -25.43 -27.07
N GLY A 27 -15.24 -26.32 -26.15
CA GLY A 27 -14.64 -25.99 -24.87
C GLY A 27 -15.56 -25.32 -23.86
N ASP A 28 -16.12 -26.13 -22.97
CA ASP A 28 -16.46 -25.69 -21.62
C ASP A 28 -15.30 -24.87 -21.07
N GLY A 29 -15.58 -23.58 -20.84
CA GLY A 29 -14.67 -22.65 -20.22
C GLY A 29 -14.34 -23.16 -18.84
N ALA A 30 -13.14 -23.73 -18.68
CA ALA A 30 -12.45 -23.67 -17.41
C ALA A 30 -12.51 -22.20 -16.99
N THR A 31 -13.22 -21.91 -15.89
CA THR A 31 -13.23 -20.60 -15.27
C THR A 31 -11.77 -20.22 -15.01
N ALA A 32 -11.23 -19.34 -15.86
CA ALA A 32 -9.87 -18.87 -15.70
C ALA A 32 -9.77 -18.24 -14.31
N LYS A 33 -8.84 -18.73 -13.49
CA LYS A 33 -8.61 -18.14 -12.16
C LYS A 33 -8.42 -16.63 -12.34
N PRO A 34 -9.03 -15.79 -11.47
CA PRO A 34 -8.87 -14.36 -11.54
C PRO A 34 -7.37 -14.00 -11.55
N PRO A 35 -6.94 -13.04 -12.39
CA PRO A 35 -5.53 -12.66 -12.44
C PRO A 35 -5.10 -12.13 -11.06
N VAL A 36 -3.96 -12.59 -10.56
CA VAL A 36 -3.39 -12.08 -9.30
C VAL A 36 -2.56 -10.84 -9.61
N ALA A 37 -2.85 -9.71 -8.95
CA ALA A 37 -2.01 -8.53 -9.06
C ALA A 37 -0.67 -8.79 -8.37
N THR A 38 0.42 -8.75 -9.15
CA THR A 38 1.77 -8.84 -8.61
C THR A 38 2.32 -7.44 -8.38
N PRO A 39 2.82 -7.11 -7.18
CA PRO A 39 3.51 -5.86 -6.96
C PRO A 39 4.74 -5.78 -7.87
N LYS A 40 5.09 -4.57 -8.29
CA LYS A 40 6.30 -4.31 -9.08
C LYS A 40 7.35 -3.71 -8.15
N PRO A 41 8.42 -4.43 -7.81
CA PRO A 41 9.54 -3.86 -7.09
C PRO A 41 10.09 -2.64 -7.84
N THR A 42 10.38 -1.56 -7.11
CA THR A 42 11.02 -0.36 -7.64
C THR A 42 12.54 -0.46 -7.59
N VAL A 43 13.07 -1.39 -6.79
CA VAL A 43 14.49 -1.67 -6.60
C VAL A 43 14.75 -3.18 -6.68
N PRO A 44 15.98 -3.62 -7.01
CA PRO A 44 16.36 -5.03 -6.94
C PRO A 44 16.28 -5.58 -5.52
N PHE A 45 15.93 -6.87 -5.39
CA PHE A 45 15.89 -7.56 -4.10
C PHE A 45 17.30 -7.77 -3.53
N ASP A 46 17.49 -7.42 -2.27
CA ASP A 46 18.67 -7.72 -1.45
C ASP A 46 18.22 -8.44 -0.18
N ALA A 47 18.74 -9.65 0.06
CA ALA A 47 18.40 -10.44 1.24
C ALA A 47 18.89 -9.83 2.57
N ALA A 48 19.81 -8.87 2.53
CA ALA A 48 20.32 -8.17 3.71
C ALA A 48 19.58 -6.84 3.99
N ASP A 49 18.79 -6.33 3.04
CA ASP A 49 18.07 -5.06 3.17
C ASP A 49 16.55 -5.26 3.05
N PRO A 50 15.84 -5.38 4.18
CA PRO A 50 14.38 -5.42 4.24
C PRO A 50 13.68 -4.31 3.45
N ALA A 51 14.28 -3.13 3.28
CA ALA A 51 13.66 -2.05 2.52
C ALA A 51 13.48 -2.40 1.03
N THR A 52 14.23 -3.37 0.50
CA THR A 52 14.11 -3.87 -0.88
C THR A 52 13.09 -5.00 -1.05
N TRP A 53 12.57 -5.56 0.04
CA TRP A 53 11.63 -6.67 -0.03
C TRP A 53 10.24 -6.17 -0.44
N VAL A 54 9.40 -7.09 -0.91
CA VAL A 54 8.05 -6.77 -1.36
C VAL A 54 7.09 -7.87 -0.95
N LEU A 55 6.05 -7.51 -0.21
CA LEU A 55 4.97 -8.40 0.19
C LEU A 55 3.96 -8.58 -0.95
N PRO A 56 3.44 -9.80 -1.18
CA PRO A 56 2.43 -10.06 -2.22
C PRO A 56 1.23 -9.11 -2.19
N ILE A 57 0.76 -8.74 -1.00
CA ILE A 57 -0.43 -7.88 -0.83
C ILE A 57 -0.22 -6.44 -1.34
N GLU A 58 1.04 -6.00 -1.49
CA GLU A 58 1.37 -4.68 -2.03
C GLU A 58 0.85 -4.48 -3.45
N GLY A 59 0.60 -5.55 -4.20
CA GLY A 59 -0.03 -5.48 -5.52
C GLY A 59 -1.46 -4.91 -5.51
N TYR A 60 -2.11 -4.94 -4.33
CA TYR A 60 -3.48 -4.47 -4.13
C TYR A 60 -3.59 -3.19 -3.30
N LEU A 61 -2.49 -2.79 -2.64
CA LEU A 61 -2.41 -1.53 -1.90
C LEU A 61 -2.12 -0.34 -2.85
N PRO A 62 -2.50 0.89 -2.46
CA PRO A 62 -2.07 2.07 -3.21
C PRO A 62 -0.57 2.32 -3.01
N SER A 63 0.12 2.63 -4.10
CA SER A 63 1.48 3.17 -4.04
C SER A 63 1.49 4.58 -3.44
N GLU A 64 2.67 5.06 -3.01
CA GLU A 64 2.84 6.43 -2.51
C GLU A 64 2.40 7.48 -3.54
N THR A 65 2.72 7.27 -4.81
CA THR A 65 2.33 8.17 -5.89
C THR A 65 0.82 8.20 -6.07
N GLU A 66 0.16 7.04 -6.05
CA GLU A 66 -1.31 6.96 -6.14
C GLU A 66 -1.99 7.64 -4.94
N ARG A 67 -1.48 7.41 -3.70
CA ARG A 67 -1.96 8.09 -2.49
C ARG A 67 -1.86 9.61 -2.61
N LYS A 68 -0.69 10.12 -2.99
CA LYS A 68 -0.45 11.57 -3.16
C LYS A 68 -1.36 12.17 -4.21
N GLN A 69 -1.54 11.49 -5.33
CA GLN A 69 -2.40 11.95 -6.41
C GLN A 69 -3.87 12.02 -5.98
N ILE A 70 -4.37 10.99 -5.29
CA ILE A 70 -5.74 10.99 -4.74
C ILE A 70 -5.90 12.11 -3.70
N SER A 71 -4.95 12.26 -2.78
CA SER A 71 -4.96 13.32 -1.76
C SER A 71 -4.99 14.71 -2.39
N GLN A 72 -4.13 14.98 -3.37
CA GLN A 72 -4.08 16.27 -4.07
C GLN A 72 -5.39 16.60 -4.78
N ALA A 73 -5.97 15.63 -5.51
CA ALA A 73 -7.27 15.83 -6.17
C ALA A 73 -8.39 16.13 -5.15
N ARG A 74 -8.39 15.44 -4.00
CA ARG A 74 -9.34 15.69 -2.92
C ARG A 74 -9.20 17.12 -2.39
N LYS A 75 -7.97 17.58 -2.12
CA LYS A 75 -7.69 18.96 -1.65
C LYS A 75 -8.23 20.02 -2.63
N ILE A 76 -8.00 19.84 -3.94
CA ILE A 76 -8.51 20.74 -4.98
C ILE A 76 -10.04 20.83 -4.96
N LEU A 77 -10.72 19.67 -4.89
CA LEU A 77 -12.18 19.61 -4.93
C LEU A 77 -12.82 20.21 -3.68
N VAL A 78 -12.26 19.93 -2.50
CA VAL A 78 -12.72 20.54 -1.24
C VAL A 78 -12.52 22.05 -1.28
N GLY A 79 -11.34 22.52 -1.70
CA GLY A 79 -11.06 23.95 -1.83
C GLY A 79 -12.02 24.67 -2.77
N THR A 80 -12.37 24.04 -3.89
CA THR A 80 -13.36 24.58 -4.83
C THR A 80 -14.74 24.68 -4.19
N CYS A 81 -15.22 23.61 -3.55
CA CYS A 81 -16.51 23.60 -2.85
C CYS A 81 -16.58 24.64 -1.73
N MET A 82 -15.54 24.74 -0.90
CA MET A 82 -15.49 25.70 0.21
C MET A 82 -15.49 27.15 -0.31
N LYS A 83 -14.75 27.41 -1.39
CA LYS A 83 -14.76 28.73 -2.06
C LYS A 83 -16.14 29.09 -2.62
N ASP A 84 -16.91 28.12 -3.12
CA ASP A 84 -18.27 28.35 -3.63
C ASP A 84 -19.25 28.78 -2.53
N PHE A 85 -19.00 28.40 -1.28
CA PHE A 85 -19.72 28.88 -0.09
C PHE A 85 -19.12 30.17 0.50
N GLY A 86 -18.05 30.71 -0.09
CA GLY A 86 -17.40 31.95 0.35
C GLY A 86 -16.43 31.77 1.51
N PHE A 87 -16.04 30.53 1.84
CA PHE A 87 -15.05 30.26 2.87
C PHE A 87 -13.63 30.25 2.28
N SER A 88 -12.68 30.73 3.08
CA SER A 88 -11.25 30.52 2.84
C SER A 88 -10.85 29.24 3.54
N TRP A 89 -10.71 28.14 2.80
CA TRP A 89 -10.28 26.86 3.33
C TRP A 89 -8.90 26.51 2.81
N GLU A 90 -8.02 26.13 3.73
CA GLU A 90 -6.71 25.58 3.42
C GLU A 90 -6.68 24.12 3.88
N PRO A 91 -6.12 23.20 3.07
CA PRO A 91 -5.96 21.83 3.50
C PRO A 91 -4.99 21.74 4.68
N ALA A 92 -5.24 20.78 5.57
CA ALA A 92 -4.27 20.41 6.59
C ALA A 92 -2.91 20.09 5.93
N ALA A 93 -1.84 20.41 6.66
CA ALA A 93 -0.49 20.08 6.23
C ALA A 93 -0.39 18.56 5.98
N ASP A 94 0.30 18.17 4.92
CA ASP A 94 0.61 16.75 4.72
C ASP A 94 1.48 16.26 5.87
N LEU A 95 1.06 15.18 6.51
CA LEU A 95 1.85 14.53 7.56
C LEU A 95 2.99 13.74 6.88
N PRO A 96 4.26 14.13 7.09
CA PRO A 96 5.39 13.37 6.56
C PRO A 96 5.41 11.97 7.16
N ARG A 97 5.92 11.00 6.40
CA ARG A 97 6.12 9.65 6.92
C ARG A 97 7.30 9.66 7.88
N LEU A 98 7.10 9.08 9.07
CA LEU A 98 8.13 8.89 10.08
C LEU A 98 8.60 7.44 10.07
N GLY A 99 9.92 7.22 10.14
CA GLY A 99 10.52 5.88 10.17
C GLY A 99 10.71 5.24 8.79
N GLY A 100 10.53 3.91 8.71
CA GLY A 100 10.84 3.11 7.52
C GLY A 100 10.19 3.64 6.23
N LYS A 101 10.85 3.47 5.09
CA LYS A 101 10.55 4.07 3.76
C LYS A 101 9.66 3.19 2.88
N THR A 102 9.66 1.88 3.08
CA THR A 102 8.77 0.94 2.37
C THR A 102 7.87 0.20 3.36
N LEU A 103 6.88 -0.55 2.89
CA LEU A 103 5.97 -1.28 3.79
C LEU A 103 6.73 -2.23 4.72
N VAL A 104 7.83 -2.79 4.23
CA VAL A 104 8.62 -3.83 4.89
C VAL A 104 9.86 -3.31 5.62
N ASP A 105 10.33 -2.08 5.31
CA ASP A 105 11.58 -1.49 5.82
C ASP A 105 11.75 -1.72 7.33
N TRP A 106 10.82 -1.20 8.16
CA TRP A 106 10.86 -1.39 9.62
C TRP A 106 9.83 -2.40 10.13
N ARG A 107 9.13 -3.08 9.22
CA ARG A 107 8.05 -4.01 9.59
C ARG A 107 8.53 -5.14 10.47
N TYR A 108 9.75 -5.61 10.23
CA TYR A 108 10.37 -6.70 10.98
C TYR A 108 11.50 -6.19 11.89
N GLY A 109 11.44 -4.90 12.28
CA GLY A 109 12.44 -4.19 13.08
C GLY A 109 13.45 -3.39 12.26
N ILE A 110 14.26 -2.59 12.95
CA ILE A 110 15.38 -1.86 12.34
C ILE A 110 16.47 -2.82 11.84
N HIS A 111 17.22 -2.42 10.83
CA HIS A 111 18.23 -3.27 10.19
C HIS A 111 19.51 -2.54 9.75
N ASP A 112 19.56 -1.21 9.82
CA ASP A 112 20.75 -0.44 9.45
C ASP A 112 21.64 -0.18 10.68
N MET A 113 22.81 -0.83 10.72
CA MET A 113 23.77 -0.70 11.82
C MET A 113 24.31 0.72 11.96
N ALA A 114 24.62 1.40 10.86
CA ALA A 114 25.21 2.74 10.91
C ALA A 114 24.20 3.75 11.49
N LEU A 115 22.93 3.63 11.09
CA LEU A 115 21.85 4.43 11.66
C LEU A 115 21.62 4.07 13.14
N ALA A 116 21.69 2.80 13.54
CA ALA A 116 21.54 2.43 14.95
C ALA A 116 22.70 2.96 15.83
N GLU A 117 23.93 2.99 15.31
CA GLU A 117 25.08 3.59 15.98
C GLU A 117 24.93 5.10 16.17
N GLU A 118 24.34 5.79 15.20
CA GLU A 118 24.12 7.23 15.24
C GLU A 118 22.94 7.62 16.14
N ARG A 119 21.80 6.94 15.97
CA ARG A 119 20.51 7.40 16.48
C ARG A 119 19.65 6.33 17.16
N GLY A 120 20.21 5.16 17.46
CA GLY A 120 19.47 4.10 18.17
C GLY A 120 18.23 3.63 17.39
N TYR A 121 17.06 3.62 18.03
CA TYR A 121 15.79 3.27 17.38
C TYR A 121 15.10 4.47 16.74
N LYS A 122 15.71 5.66 16.75
CA LYS A 122 15.06 6.88 16.30
C LYS A 122 14.96 6.97 14.77
N PRO A 123 13.91 7.64 14.26
CA PRO A 123 13.92 8.17 12.91
C PRO A 123 15.00 9.25 12.75
N ALA A 124 15.21 9.71 11.52
CA ALA A 124 16.12 10.83 11.28
C ALA A 124 15.61 12.09 12.00
N ALA A 125 16.52 12.89 12.56
CA ALA A 125 16.13 14.07 13.33
C ALA A 125 15.33 15.07 12.47
N GLU A 126 15.75 15.28 11.23
CA GLU A 126 15.08 16.13 10.26
C GLU A 126 13.68 15.62 9.87
N GLU A 127 13.47 14.30 9.90
CA GLU A 127 12.17 13.67 9.64
C GLU A 127 11.25 13.83 10.84
N GLN A 128 11.78 13.66 12.06
CA GLN A 128 11.05 13.92 13.29
C GLN A 128 10.63 15.40 13.36
N GLU A 129 11.54 16.33 13.10
CA GLU A 129 11.22 17.75 13.07
C GLU A 129 10.20 18.10 11.99
N ALA A 130 10.28 17.49 10.80
CA ALA A 130 9.29 17.71 9.75
C ALA A 130 7.91 17.19 10.16
N TYR A 131 7.87 16.04 10.82
CA TYR A 131 6.65 15.47 11.39
C TYR A 131 6.06 16.39 12.45
N ASP A 132 6.85 16.79 13.44
CA ASP A 132 6.42 17.64 14.55
C ASP A 132 5.89 18.99 14.04
N ARG A 133 6.60 19.63 13.09
CA ARG A 133 6.13 20.86 12.44
C ARG A 133 4.81 20.68 11.69
N ALA A 134 4.55 19.51 11.11
CA ALA A 134 3.28 19.23 10.45
C ALA A 134 2.16 19.05 11.48
N VAL A 135 2.44 18.35 12.59
CA VAL A 135 1.50 18.19 13.71
C VAL A 135 1.16 19.55 14.34
N GLU A 136 2.14 20.41 14.60
CA GLU A 136 1.92 21.77 15.12
C GLU A 136 1.08 22.65 14.19
N LYS A 137 1.13 22.38 12.88
CA LYS A 137 0.28 23.03 11.86
C LYS A 137 -1.08 22.37 11.68
N GLY A 138 -1.43 21.42 12.54
CA GLY A 138 -2.71 20.74 12.54
C GLY A 138 -2.85 19.63 11.49
N ALA A 139 -1.75 18.99 11.07
CA ALA A 139 -1.83 17.79 10.22
C ALA A 139 -2.64 16.64 10.87
N LEU A 140 -2.71 16.64 12.21
CA LEU A 140 -3.52 15.70 13.00
C LEU A 140 -4.75 16.35 13.63
N ASP A 141 -4.93 17.65 13.43
CA ASP A 141 -6.12 18.35 13.88
C ASP A 141 -7.26 17.90 12.98
N GLY A 142 -7.97 16.86 13.43
CA GLY A 142 -9.27 16.53 12.86
C GLY A 142 -10.16 17.79 12.85
N THR A 143 -11.22 17.75 12.06
CA THR A 143 -12.24 18.80 11.93
C THR A 143 -12.98 19.02 13.25
N SER A 144 -12.31 19.66 14.20
CA SER A 144 -12.75 19.92 15.57
C SER A 144 -13.39 21.31 15.73
N GLY A 145 -13.51 22.04 14.62
CA GLY A 145 -14.23 23.30 14.56
C GLY A 145 -15.75 23.10 14.62
N THR A 146 -16.46 24.02 15.26
CA THR A 146 -17.94 24.05 15.26
C THR A 146 -18.50 25.18 14.39
N GLY A 147 -17.61 25.90 13.72
CA GLY A 147 -17.92 27.04 12.86
C GLY A 147 -18.78 26.67 11.65
N PRO A 148 -19.38 27.67 10.99
CA PRO A 148 -20.17 27.46 9.77
C PRO A 148 -19.33 26.86 8.62
N ASP A 149 -18.04 27.16 8.57
CA ASP A 149 -17.06 26.58 7.66
C ASP A 149 -16.88 25.08 7.90
N THR A 150 -16.68 24.66 9.15
CA THR A 150 -16.51 23.24 9.51
C THR A 150 -17.79 22.46 9.25
N ARG A 151 -18.96 23.05 9.57
CA ARG A 151 -20.25 22.44 9.26
C ARG A 151 -20.51 22.31 7.75
N ALA A 152 -20.06 23.26 6.92
CA ALA A 152 -20.16 23.12 5.46
C ALA A 152 -19.18 22.07 4.92
N LEU A 153 -17.97 22.01 5.50
CA LEU A 153 -16.94 21.04 5.16
C LEU A 153 -17.41 19.59 5.41
N GLU A 154 -18.08 19.34 6.53
CA GLU A 154 -18.52 18.00 6.97
C GLU A 154 -20.00 17.67 6.66
N GLY A 155 -20.81 18.67 6.28
CA GLY A 155 -22.24 18.49 6.04
C GLY A 155 -23.11 18.60 7.29
N GLY A 156 -22.60 19.22 8.36
CA GLY A 156 -23.34 19.54 9.59
C GLY A 156 -24.36 20.69 9.46
N VAL A 157 -24.54 21.24 8.26
CA VAL A 157 -25.55 22.26 7.95
C VAL A 157 -26.16 21.96 6.57
N LYS A 158 -27.45 22.28 6.39
CA LYS A 158 -28.16 22.02 5.12
C LYS A 158 -27.88 23.06 4.04
N GLU A 159 -27.61 24.30 4.44
CA GLU A 159 -27.36 25.40 3.52
C GLU A 159 -26.45 26.46 4.15
N VAL A 160 -25.68 27.15 3.30
CA VAL A 160 -24.88 28.32 3.67
C VAL A 160 -25.16 29.42 2.67
N GLY A 161 -25.59 30.58 3.16
CA GLY A 161 -25.93 31.72 2.30
C GLY A 161 -27.01 31.41 1.25
N GLY A 162 -27.98 30.55 1.59
CA GLY A 162 -29.06 30.11 0.69
C GLY A 162 -28.64 29.10 -0.39
N LYS A 163 -27.39 28.62 -0.37
CA LYS A 163 -26.92 27.53 -1.23
C LYS A 163 -26.95 26.21 -0.46
N PRO A 164 -27.49 25.12 -1.04
CA PRO A 164 -27.53 23.82 -0.36
C PRO A 164 -26.12 23.24 -0.22
N VAL A 165 -25.80 22.76 0.98
CA VAL A 165 -24.55 22.02 1.25
C VAL A 165 -24.71 20.58 0.75
N PRO A 166 -23.71 20.01 0.05
CA PRO A 166 -23.77 18.63 -0.41
C PRO A 166 -23.93 17.63 0.76
N GLU A 167 -24.49 16.46 0.46
CA GLU A 167 -24.51 15.36 1.44
C GLU A 167 -23.09 15.02 1.91
N GLY A 168 -22.87 14.98 3.22
CA GLY A 168 -21.53 14.79 3.81
C GLY A 168 -20.58 15.98 3.61
N GLY A 169 -21.11 17.15 3.22
CA GLY A 169 -20.36 18.38 3.03
C GLY A 169 -19.41 18.35 1.83
N CYS A 170 -18.51 19.32 1.79
CA CYS A 170 -17.47 19.40 0.77
C CYS A 170 -16.53 18.19 0.79
N LEU A 171 -16.27 17.58 1.96
CA LEU A 171 -15.49 16.34 2.07
C LEU A 171 -16.22 15.19 1.37
N GLY A 172 -17.50 14.97 1.70
CA GLY A 172 -18.30 13.91 1.08
C GLY A 172 -18.46 14.09 -0.43
N GLU A 173 -18.60 15.33 -0.90
CA GLU A 173 -18.64 15.62 -2.34
C GLU A 173 -17.32 15.31 -3.03
N ALA A 174 -16.19 15.76 -2.47
CA ALA A 174 -14.87 15.46 -3.00
C ALA A 174 -14.61 13.95 -3.03
N ASP A 175 -14.95 13.24 -1.96
CA ASP A 175 -14.82 11.79 -1.87
C ASP A 175 -15.65 11.09 -2.94
N ARG A 176 -16.91 11.50 -3.19
CA ARG A 176 -17.70 10.94 -4.30
C ARG A 176 -17.08 11.23 -5.67
N LYS A 177 -16.54 12.42 -5.88
CA LYS A 177 -15.93 12.84 -7.16
C LYS A 177 -14.63 12.11 -7.46
N VAL A 178 -13.75 11.90 -6.47
CA VAL A 178 -12.49 11.15 -6.63
C VAL A 178 -12.75 9.65 -6.58
N SER A 179 -13.55 9.21 -5.63
CA SER A 179 -13.76 7.81 -5.31
C SER A 179 -15.12 7.59 -4.65
N ALA A 180 -16.21 7.54 -5.42
CA ALA A 180 -17.54 7.10 -4.98
C ALA A 180 -17.51 5.70 -4.32
N GLY A 181 -17.00 5.60 -3.09
CA GLY A 181 -16.66 4.36 -2.37
C GLY A 181 -15.39 3.62 -2.83
N GLY A 182 -14.61 4.16 -3.78
CA GLY A 182 -13.76 3.35 -4.66
C GLY A 182 -12.23 3.38 -4.49
N ALA A 183 -11.65 4.17 -3.59
CA ALA A 183 -10.21 4.08 -3.29
C ALA A 183 -9.94 3.15 -2.09
N ASN A 184 -10.98 2.48 -1.61
CA ASN A 184 -10.91 1.67 -0.41
C ASN A 184 -10.26 0.32 -0.71
N THR A 185 -9.08 0.09 -0.13
CA THR A 185 -8.35 -1.17 -0.16
C THR A 185 -8.45 -1.86 1.20
N THR A 186 -9.66 -1.92 1.78
CA THR A 186 -9.87 -2.44 3.14
C THR A 186 -9.44 -3.89 3.24
N ILE A 187 -9.81 -4.73 2.28
CA ILE A 187 -9.48 -6.16 2.28
C ILE A 187 -7.96 -6.33 2.19
N ALA A 188 -7.29 -5.60 1.29
CA ALA A 188 -5.84 -5.66 1.19
C ALA A 188 -5.14 -5.18 2.49
N GLN A 189 -5.65 -4.13 3.13
CA GLN A 189 -5.12 -3.64 4.42
C GLN A 189 -5.36 -4.63 5.55
N THR A 190 -6.55 -5.24 5.62
CA THR A 190 -6.87 -6.29 6.59
C THR A 190 -5.94 -7.47 6.44
N ILE A 191 -5.76 -8.00 5.22
CA ILE A 191 -4.81 -9.10 4.96
C ILE A 191 -3.41 -8.69 5.42
N SER A 192 -2.91 -7.53 4.99
CA SER A 192 -1.60 -7.02 5.41
C SER A 192 -1.44 -7.00 6.94
N ASN A 193 -2.43 -6.50 7.69
CA ASN A 193 -2.33 -6.38 9.14
C ASN A 193 -2.47 -7.73 9.85
N GLU A 194 -3.41 -8.56 9.41
CA GLU A 194 -3.69 -9.85 10.03
C GLU A 194 -2.58 -10.88 9.75
N THR A 195 -2.01 -10.91 8.55
CA THR A 195 -0.90 -11.83 8.24
C THR A 195 0.36 -11.46 9.00
N PHE A 196 0.61 -10.17 9.24
CA PHE A 196 1.70 -9.74 10.12
C PHE A 196 1.51 -10.16 11.58
N ALA A 197 0.30 -10.00 12.11
CA ALA A 197 -0.01 -10.41 13.47
C ALA A 197 0.07 -11.94 13.64
N ARG A 198 -0.48 -12.70 12.69
CA ARG A 198 -0.52 -14.17 12.73
C ARG A 198 0.84 -14.81 12.44
N SER A 199 1.65 -14.22 11.55
CA SER A 199 2.98 -14.76 11.21
C SER A 199 3.93 -14.81 12.41
N GLN A 200 3.74 -13.96 13.43
CA GLN A 200 4.50 -14.03 14.69
C GLN A 200 4.28 -15.34 15.48
N GLN A 201 3.21 -16.07 15.20
CA GLN A 201 2.84 -17.31 15.88
C GLN A 201 3.24 -18.55 15.08
N VAL A 202 3.79 -18.37 13.88
CA VAL A 202 4.25 -19.46 13.03
C VAL A 202 5.47 -20.12 13.69
N PRO A 203 5.55 -21.47 13.78
CA PRO A 203 6.57 -22.15 14.58
C PRO A 203 8.02 -21.71 14.27
N GLU A 204 8.39 -21.58 13.00
CA GLU A 204 9.73 -21.13 12.61
C GLU A 204 10.02 -19.67 13.02
N VAL A 205 8.99 -18.81 13.07
CA VAL A 205 9.13 -17.41 13.51
C VAL A 205 9.30 -17.37 15.03
N VAL A 206 8.55 -18.18 15.77
CA VAL A 206 8.69 -18.32 17.22
C VAL A 206 10.09 -18.82 17.58
N GLU A 207 10.60 -19.84 16.88
CA GLU A 207 11.96 -20.36 17.07
C GLU A 207 13.02 -19.27 16.79
N ALA A 208 12.85 -18.48 15.72
CA ALA A 208 13.74 -17.36 15.43
C ALA A 208 13.68 -16.27 16.51
N PHE A 209 12.50 -16.00 17.09
CA PHE A 209 12.33 -15.05 18.19
C PHE A 209 13.04 -15.54 19.46
N GLU A 210 12.92 -16.82 19.80
CA GLU A 210 13.62 -17.43 20.94
C GLU A 210 15.14 -17.38 20.76
N ALA A 211 15.64 -17.69 19.55
CA ALA A 211 17.05 -17.58 19.22
C ALA A 211 17.56 -16.14 19.34
N TRP A 212 16.78 -15.16 18.85
CA TRP A 212 17.08 -13.74 18.95
C TRP A 212 17.10 -13.29 20.42
N SER A 213 16.10 -13.69 21.21
CA SER A 213 16.00 -13.37 22.64
C SER A 213 17.21 -13.92 23.41
N ALA A 214 17.60 -15.17 23.15
CA ALA A 214 18.79 -15.77 23.76
C ALA A 214 20.08 -15.02 23.36
N CYS A 215 20.17 -14.51 22.13
CA CYS A 215 21.27 -13.65 21.70
C CYS A 215 21.29 -12.32 22.45
N MET A 216 20.15 -11.64 22.55
CA MET A 216 20.02 -10.38 23.31
C MET A 216 20.41 -10.57 24.77
N LYS A 217 20.01 -11.68 25.39
CA LYS A 217 20.34 -12.02 26.78
C LYS A 217 21.84 -12.16 27.00
N LYS A 218 22.55 -12.78 26.06
CA LYS A 218 24.03 -12.84 26.05
C LYS A 218 24.67 -11.47 25.86
N SER A 219 24.02 -10.57 25.14
CA SER A 219 24.45 -9.17 24.96
C SER A 219 24.08 -8.26 26.14
N GLY A 220 23.41 -8.78 27.18
CA GLY A 220 23.05 -8.06 28.40
C GLY A 220 21.66 -7.42 28.39
N PHE A 221 20.79 -7.80 27.46
CA PHE A 221 19.43 -7.27 27.31
C PHE A 221 18.39 -8.39 27.40
N ASP A 222 17.26 -8.17 28.08
CA ASP A 222 16.23 -9.19 28.26
C ASP A 222 14.92 -8.74 27.60
N TYR A 223 14.63 -9.30 26.42
CA TYR A 223 13.41 -9.03 25.65
C TYR A 223 12.86 -10.36 25.13
N ALA A 224 11.53 -10.51 25.18
CA ALA A 224 10.88 -11.74 24.74
C ALA A 224 10.77 -11.81 23.21
N ARG A 225 10.44 -10.68 22.56
CA ARG A 225 10.26 -10.59 21.11
C ARG A 225 11.07 -9.45 20.51
N PRO A 226 11.44 -9.53 19.22
CA PRO A 226 12.26 -8.51 18.59
C PRO A 226 11.70 -7.08 18.68
N LEU A 227 10.39 -6.89 18.50
CA LEU A 227 9.80 -5.54 18.55
C LEU A 227 9.68 -4.98 19.98
N ASP A 228 9.73 -5.83 21.01
CA ASP A 228 9.72 -5.36 22.40
C ASP A 228 10.95 -4.49 22.72
N ALA A 229 12.05 -4.63 21.96
CA ALA A 229 13.27 -3.84 22.14
C ALA A 229 13.14 -2.42 21.56
N SER A 230 12.52 -2.26 20.39
CA SER A 230 12.25 -0.95 19.78
C SER A 230 11.10 -0.22 20.49
N ASP A 231 10.15 -0.99 21.06
CA ASP A 231 8.98 -0.47 21.78
C ASP A 231 9.27 -0.21 23.27
N ASP A 232 10.54 -0.35 23.71
CA ASP A 232 10.91 -0.16 25.11
C ASP A 232 10.63 1.30 25.56
N PRO A 233 9.80 1.52 26.59
CA PRO A 233 9.46 2.86 27.05
C PRO A 233 10.66 3.70 27.52
N ARG A 234 11.78 3.06 27.89
CA ARG A 234 13.04 3.75 28.23
C ARG A 234 13.61 4.53 27.06
N PHE A 235 13.22 4.19 25.83
CA PHE A 235 13.62 4.87 24.60
C PHE A 235 12.53 5.81 24.07
N GLY A 236 11.52 6.16 24.89
CA GLY A 236 10.42 7.04 24.46
C GLY A 236 10.73 8.54 24.46
N SER A 237 11.85 8.99 25.06
CA SER A 237 12.23 10.42 25.06
C SER A 237 12.74 10.88 23.69
N GLN A 238 12.72 12.19 23.41
CA GLN A 238 13.22 12.74 22.14
C GLN A 238 14.74 12.55 21.95
N GLY A 239 15.51 12.57 23.05
CA GLY A 239 16.96 12.43 23.00
C GLY A 239 17.41 10.98 22.86
N VAL A 240 18.36 10.73 21.95
CA VAL A 240 19.04 9.43 21.81
C VAL A 240 19.91 9.19 23.04
N THR A 241 19.74 8.03 23.69
CA THR A 241 20.55 7.68 24.87
C THR A 241 21.65 6.66 24.53
N PRO A 242 22.78 6.63 25.27
CA PRO A 242 23.79 5.59 25.09
C PRO A 242 23.25 4.17 25.30
N LEU A 243 22.25 4.00 26.18
CA LEU A 243 21.58 2.72 26.39
C LEU A 243 20.79 2.31 25.15
N GLU A 244 20.08 3.24 24.52
CA GLU A 244 19.32 3.02 23.29
C GLU A 244 20.24 2.55 22.15
N ILE A 245 21.32 3.29 21.88
CA ILE A 245 22.31 2.93 20.86
C ILE A 245 22.87 1.53 21.12
N LYS A 246 23.28 1.24 22.37
CA LYS A 246 23.82 -0.08 22.72
C LYS A 246 22.79 -1.20 22.56
N THR A 247 21.51 -0.91 22.82
CA THR A 247 20.42 -1.88 22.66
C THR A 247 20.13 -2.12 21.18
N ALA A 248 20.01 -1.06 20.39
CA ALA A 248 19.72 -1.11 18.95
C ALA A 248 20.83 -1.82 18.16
N THR A 249 22.09 -1.53 18.45
CA THR A 249 23.24 -2.19 17.80
C THR A 249 23.35 -3.68 18.18
N ALA A 250 23.05 -4.03 19.43
CA ALA A 250 22.94 -5.43 19.85
C ALA A 250 21.75 -6.14 19.18
N ASP A 251 20.60 -5.45 19.07
CA ASP A 251 19.41 -5.94 18.39
C ASP A 251 19.72 -6.30 16.94
N ILE A 252 20.24 -5.36 16.14
CA ILE A 252 20.60 -5.61 14.74
C ILE A 252 21.59 -6.79 14.62
N SER A 253 22.63 -6.80 15.46
CA SER A 253 23.61 -7.91 15.48
C SER A 253 22.96 -9.27 15.75
N CYS A 254 21.96 -9.31 16.64
CA CYS A 254 21.22 -10.52 16.96
C CYS A 254 20.22 -10.90 15.86
N ARG A 255 19.54 -9.92 15.25
CA ARG A 255 18.66 -10.13 14.09
C ARG A 255 19.43 -10.74 12.92
N ASP A 256 20.62 -10.22 12.64
CA ASP A 256 21.48 -10.71 11.56
C ASP A 256 21.95 -12.15 11.78
N LYS A 257 22.28 -12.52 13.02
CA LYS A 257 22.70 -13.88 13.37
C LYS A 257 21.57 -14.89 13.29
N THR A 258 20.36 -14.46 13.63
CA THR A 258 19.19 -15.35 13.76
C THR A 258 18.27 -15.31 12.55
N LYS A 259 18.53 -14.40 11.60
CA LYS A 259 17.75 -14.21 10.37
C LYS A 259 16.27 -13.94 10.63
N VAL A 260 15.95 -13.38 11.79
CA VAL A 260 14.57 -13.22 12.26
C VAL A 260 13.69 -12.45 11.28
N ALA A 261 14.22 -11.36 10.69
CA ALA A 261 13.48 -10.58 9.72
C ALA A 261 13.10 -11.39 8.48
N LYS A 262 14.04 -12.20 7.96
CA LYS A 262 13.82 -13.01 6.76
C LYS A 262 12.84 -14.15 7.00
N VAL A 263 13.00 -14.86 8.13
CA VAL A 263 12.10 -15.97 8.51
C VAL A 263 10.68 -15.44 8.71
N TRP A 264 10.53 -14.30 9.39
CA TRP A 264 9.23 -13.68 9.58
C TRP A 264 8.61 -13.19 8.27
N PHE A 265 9.40 -12.52 7.41
CA PHE A 265 8.95 -12.11 6.08
C PHE A 265 8.46 -13.30 5.23
N ASP A 266 9.21 -14.40 5.19
CA ASP A 266 8.84 -15.57 4.40
C ASP A 266 7.54 -16.23 4.90
N ALA A 267 7.37 -16.32 6.22
CA ALA A 267 6.14 -16.81 6.82
C ALA A 267 4.95 -15.90 6.46
N GLU A 268 5.12 -14.58 6.53
CA GLU A 268 4.06 -13.65 6.14
C GLU A 268 3.74 -13.75 4.62
N VAL A 269 4.76 -13.86 3.77
CA VAL A 269 4.59 -14.05 2.32
C VAL A 269 3.77 -15.30 2.01
N ALA A 270 4.03 -16.41 2.70
CA ALA A 270 3.28 -17.65 2.51
C ALA A 270 1.80 -17.45 2.86
N MET A 271 1.51 -16.85 4.02
CA MET A 271 0.15 -16.55 4.44
C MET A 271 -0.58 -15.60 3.49
N GLN A 272 0.10 -14.55 3.04
CA GLN A 272 -0.51 -13.60 2.09
C GLN A 272 -0.84 -14.26 0.76
N LYS A 273 -0.02 -15.19 0.26
CA LYS A 273 -0.33 -15.93 -0.97
C LYS A 273 -1.62 -16.73 -0.83
N GLU A 274 -1.81 -17.41 0.30
CA GLU A 274 -3.04 -18.18 0.57
C GLU A 274 -4.27 -17.26 0.65
N GLU A 275 -4.20 -16.16 1.41
CA GLU A 275 -5.30 -15.20 1.55
C GLU A 275 -5.62 -14.49 0.23
N ILE A 276 -4.60 -14.19 -0.59
CA ILE A 276 -4.79 -13.61 -1.92
C ILE A 276 -5.46 -14.60 -2.86
N GLU A 277 -5.05 -15.87 -2.85
CA GLU A 277 -5.69 -16.91 -3.68
C GLU A 277 -7.16 -17.11 -3.29
N ALA A 278 -7.46 -17.12 -1.99
CA ALA A 278 -8.82 -17.23 -1.48
C ALA A 278 -9.68 -15.98 -1.77
N GLY A 279 -9.06 -14.80 -1.76
CA GLY A 279 -9.72 -13.50 -1.90
C GLY A 279 -9.59 -12.83 -3.27
N ALA A 280 -9.07 -13.52 -4.28
CA ALA A 280 -8.58 -12.91 -5.53
C ALA A 280 -9.61 -12.02 -6.24
N GLU A 281 -10.87 -12.46 -6.35
CA GLU A 281 -11.92 -11.66 -7.01
C GLU A 281 -12.19 -10.34 -6.28
N ARG A 282 -12.28 -10.39 -4.94
CA ARG A 282 -12.56 -9.21 -4.12
C ARG A 282 -11.40 -8.23 -4.16
N LEU A 283 -10.17 -8.74 -4.03
CA LEU A 283 -8.94 -7.94 -4.14
C LEU A 283 -8.79 -7.27 -5.51
N ASN A 284 -9.10 -8.00 -6.59
CA ASN A 284 -9.15 -7.41 -7.93
C ASN A 284 -10.22 -6.32 -8.06
N GLY A 285 -11.36 -6.50 -7.39
CA GLY A 285 -12.39 -5.46 -7.26
C GLY A 285 -11.86 -4.18 -6.62
N GLU A 286 -11.13 -4.29 -5.50
CA GLU A 286 -10.49 -3.14 -4.84
C GLU A 286 -9.46 -2.49 -5.75
N ARG A 287 -8.57 -3.28 -6.36
CA ARG A 287 -7.52 -2.77 -7.26
C ARG A 287 -8.09 -2.03 -8.47
N LYS A 288 -9.17 -2.55 -9.07
CA LYS A 288 -9.88 -1.90 -10.18
C LYS A 288 -10.51 -0.57 -9.75
N SER A 289 -11.10 -0.55 -8.56
CA SER A 289 -11.72 0.65 -8.00
C SER A 289 -10.66 1.72 -7.73
N LEU A 290 -9.53 1.34 -7.14
CA LEU A 290 -8.40 2.23 -6.90
C LEU A 290 -7.82 2.79 -8.21
N ASN A 291 -7.65 1.96 -9.24
CA ASN A 291 -7.24 2.43 -10.57
C ASN A 291 -8.22 3.46 -11.16
N ALA A 292 -9.52 3.29 -10.94
CA ALA A 292 -10.52 4.26 -11.37
C ALA A 292 -10.42 5.58 -10.59
N ALA A 293 -10.17 5.51 -9.28
CA ALA A 293 -9.96 6.68 -8.43
C ALA A 293 -8.71 7.48 -8.84
N VAL A 294 -7.59 6.80 -9.10
CA VAL A 294 -6.35 7.43 -9.59
C VAL A 294 -6.59 8.15 -10.93
N LYS A 295 -7.31 7.52 -11.86
CA LYS A 295 -7.66 8.16 -13.15
C LYS A 295 -8.55 9.40 -12.97
N LYS A 296 -9.51 9.36 -12.06
CA LYS A 296 -10.34 10.53 -11.73
C LYS A 296 -9.51 11.64 -11.10
N ALA A 297 -8.65 11.29 -10.15
CA ALA A 297 -7.72 12.22 -9.52
C ALA A 297 -6.81 12.91 -10.55
N ALA A 298 -6.29 12.16 -11.53
CA ALA A 298 -5.50 12.73 -12.63
C ALA A 298 -6.25 13.82 -13.39
N ARG A 299 -7.52 13.58 -13.71
CA ARG A 299 -8.36 14.54 -14.46
C ARG A 299 -8.67 15.79 -13.65
N VAL A 300 -8.90 15.64 -12.35
CA VAL A 300 -9.11 16.78 -11.43
C VAL A 300 -7.86 17.65 -11.42
N ILE A 301 -6.68 17.05 -11.21
CA ILE A 301 -5.41 17.78 -11.16
C ILE A 301 -5.08 18.45 -12.50
N ALA A 302 -5.38 17.82 -13.63
CA ALA A 302 -5.11 18.40 -14.94
C ALA A 302 -6.08 19.54 -15.33
N GLY A 303 -7.24 19.63 -14.67
CA GLY A 303 -8.27 20.63 -14.95
C GLY A 303 -8.35 21.77 -13.94
N SER A 304 -7.53 21.75 -12.89
CA SER A 304 -7.47 22.76 -11.83
C SER A 304 -6.48 23.88 -12.10
#